data_AF-A0A7X7YEW1-F1
#
_entry.id   AF-A0A7X7YEW1-F1
#
_cell.length_a   1.000
_cell.length_b   1.000
_cell.length_c   1.000
_cell.angle_alpha   90.00
_cell.angle_beta   90.00
_cell.angle_gamma   90.00
#
_symmetry.space_group_name_H-M   'P 1'
#
loop_
_entity.id
_entity.type
_entity.pdbx_description
1 polymer ?
#
loop_
_entity_poly.entity_id
_entity_poly.type
_entity_poly.pdbx_seq_one_letter_code
_entity_poly.pdbx_strand_id
1 'polypeptide(L)'
;MSKAMVFDWFDSNWFEHLLHPVAPAVTVGHHVSLGVEWGLIVLSVGVAGAGIWLAKRFYFGPEAGAVPARVAAAWPRLYRTVANKYWVDEIYDATVVRPTNRLAWWLWKGLDTVVIDGVLVSLAFFTEIAGDLLRFVQTGNVRNYALMVLGGAILAAAWLLL
;
A
#
# COMPACT_ATOMS: atom_id res chain seq x y z
N MET A 1 -11.78 6.03 -56.41
CA MET A 1 -12.53 7.09 -55.70
C MET A 1 -11.70 7.52 -54.51
N SER A 2 -11.42 8.81 -54.40
CA SER A 2 -10.37 9.45 -53.60
C SER A 2 -10.40 9.10 -52.10
N LYS A 3 -9.30 8.57 -51.55
CA LYS A 3 -9.10 8.52 -50.09
C LYS A 3 -8.66 9.92 -49.66
N ALA A 4 -9.57 10.60 -48.95
CA ALA A 4 -9.28 11.85 -48.27
C ALA A 4 -8.08 11.65 -47.32
N MET A 5 -7.18 12.62 -47.37
CA MET A 5 -6.01 12.76 -46.52
C MET A 5 -6.50 13.09 -45.10
N VAL A 6 -6.76 12.06 -44.29
CA VAL A 6 -7.04 12.21 -42.85
C VAL A 6 -5.70 12.35 -42.13
N PHE A 7 -5.57 13.45 -41.40
CA PHE A 7 -4.40 13.86 -40.63
C PHE A 7 -4.35 13.02 -39.33
N ASP A 8 -3.74 11.83 -39.40
CA ASP A 8 -3.67 10.84 -38.31
C ASP A 8 -2.48 11.15 -37.38
N TRP A 9 -2.66 12.05 -36.40
CA TRP A 9 -1.65 12.35 -35.37
C TRP A 9 -1.44 11.21 -34.37
N PHE A 10 -2.37 10.26 -34.34
CA PHE A 10 -2.34 9.10 -33.46
C PHE A 10 -2.56 7.88 -34.35
N ASP A 11 -1.49 7.14 -34.64
CA ASP A 11 -1.62 5.87 -35.35
C ASP A 11 -2.67 5.04 -34.60
N SER A 12 -3.83 4.81 -35.23
CA SER A 12 -4.95 4.10 -34.61
C SER A 12 -4.53 2.68 -34.17
N ASN A 13 -3.44 2.18 -34.73
CA ASN A 13 -2.84 0.88 -34.45
C ASN A 13 -1.58 0.96 -33.56
N TRP A 14 -1.37 2.07 -32.82
CA TRP A 14 -0.23 2.20 -31.91
C TRP A 14 -0.18 1.10 -30.85
N PHE A 15 -1.34 0.62 -30.41
CA PHE A 15 -1.47 -0.46 -29.42
C PHE A 15 -1.07 -1.83 -30.02
N GLU A 16 -1.36 -2.04 -31.30
CA GLU A 16 -0.97 -3.25 -32.03
C GLU A 16 0.55 -3.37 -32.15
N HIS A 17 1.22 -2.26 -32.48
CA HIS A 17 2.68 -2.18 -32.53
C HIS A 17 3.35 -2.37 -31.16
N LEU A 18 2.70 -1.96 -30.07
CA LEU A 18 3.20 -2.17 -28.71
C LEU A 18 3.09 -3.64 -28.27
N LEU A 19 2.09 -4.36 -28.77
CA LEU A 19 1.85 -5.78 -28.45
C LEU A 19 2.64 -6.74 -29.35
N HIS A 20 2.91 -6.38 -30.61
CA HIS A 20 3.59 -7.23 -31.58
C HIS A 20 4.97 -7.82 -31.14
N PRO A 21 5.79 -7.13 -30.33
CA PRO A 21 7.06 -7.68 -29.83
C PRO A 21 6.89 -8.73 -28.73
N VAL A 22 5.78 -8.69 -27.99
CA VAL A 22 5.57 -9.49 -26.76
C VAL A 22 4.55 -10.62 -27.01
N ALA A 23 3.63 -10.41 -27.94
CA ALA A 23 2.72 -11.42 -28.46
C ALA A 23 3.20 -11.77 -29.88
N PRO A 24 3.91 -12.90 -30.10
CA PRO A 24 4.12 -13.38 -31.47
C PRO A 24 2.75 -13.42 -32.14
N ALA A 25 2.64 -12.95 -33.38
CA ALA A 25 1.41 -12.99 -34.14
C ALA A 25 0.92 -14.44 -34.22
N VAL A 26 0.13 -14.85 -33.23
CA VAL A 26 -0.59 -16.10 -33.25
C VAL A 26 -1.56 -15.88 -34.38
N THR A 27 -1.27 -16.48 -35.53
CA THR A 27 -2.24 -16.63 -36.60
C THR A 27 -3.32 -17.55 -36.05
N VAL A 28 -4.24 -16.95 -35.31
CA VAL A 28 -5.46 -17.55 -34.82
C VAL A 28 -6.26 -17.86 -36.08
N GLY A 29 -5.97 -19.01 -36.70
CA GLY A 29 -6.74 -19.56 -37.81
C GLY A 29 -8.11 -19.97 -37.29
N HIS A 30 -8.97 -19.00 -37.02
CA HIS A 30 -10.33 -19.21 -36.56
C HIS A 30 -11.30 -18.81 -37.67
N HIS A 31 -11.23 -19.52 -38.79
CA HIS A 31 -12.41 -19.69 -39.63
C HIS A 31 -13.27 -20.79 -39.00
N VAL A 32 -13.76 -20.51 -37.78
CA VAL A 32 -14.84 -21.30 -37.20
C VAL A 32 -15.98 -21.24 -38.20
N SER A 33 -16.54 -22.39 -38.60
CA SER A 33 -17.57 -22.40 -39.63
C SER A 33 -18.71 -21.47 -39.24
N LEU A 34 -19.29 -20.76 -40.21
CA LEU A 34 -20.37 -19.80 -39.97
C LEU A 34 -21.50 -20.42 -39.12
N GLY A 35 -21.79 -21.71 -39.30
CA GLY A 35 -22.76 -22.44 -38.49
C GLY A 35 -22.37 -22.62 -37.01
N VAL A 36 -21.09 -22.79 -36.69
CA VAL A 36 -20.61 -22.88 -35.30
C VAL A 36 -20.60 -21.50 -34.66
N GLU A 37 -20.21 -20.45 -35.39
CA GLU A 37 -20.26 -19.07 -34.89
C GLU A 37 -21.70 -18.68 -34.50
N TRP A 38 -22.65 -18.84 -35.43
CA TRP A 38 -24.07 -18.58 -35.15
C TRP A 38 -24.64 -19.52 -34.07
N GLY A 39 -24.19 -20.78 -34.04
CA GLY A 39 -24.56 -21.73 -33.00
C GLY A 39 -24.16 -21.25 -31.60
N LEU A 40 -22.93 -20.75 -31.45
CA LEU A 40 -22.43 -20.20 -30.19
C LEU A 40 -23.13 -18.88 -29.81
N ILE A 41 -23.42 -18.02 -30.78
CA ILE A 41 -24.17 -16.77 -30.55
C ILE A 41 -25.57 -17.08 -30.02
N VAL A 42 -26.32 -17.94 -30.72
CA VAL A 42 -27.69 -18.30 -30.34
C VAL A 42 -27.69 -19.03 -28.99
N LEU A 43 -26.72 -19.92 -28.74
CA LEU A 43 -26.57 -20.58 -27.46
C LEU A 43 -26.29 -19.58 -26.33
N SER A 44 -25.36 -18.66 -26.52
CA SER A 44 -25.00 -17.65 -25.52
C SER A 44 -26.18 -16.73 -25.20
N VAL A 45 -26.84 -16.18 -26.23
CA VAL A 45 -28.03 -15.34 -26.08
C VAL A 45 -29.18 -16.13 -25.43
N GLY A 46 -29.34 -17.40 -25.80
CA GLY A 46 -30.33 -18.29 -25.19
C GLY A 46 -30.08 -18.52 -23.70
N VAL A 47 -28.84 -18.79 -23.30
CA VAL A 47 -28.45 -18.97 -21.89
C VAL A 47 -28.64 -17.67 -21.10
N ALA A 48 -28.22 -16.53 -21.66
CA ALA A 48 -28.41 -15.22 -21.03
C ALA A 48 -29.91 -14.91 -20.85
N GLY A 49 -30.73 -15.14 -21.90
CA GLY A 49 -32.18 -14.96 -21.87
C GLY A 49 -32.86 -15.86 -20.85
N ALA A 50 -32.46 -17.13 -20.77
CA ALA A 50 -32.94 -18.07 -19.76
C ALA A 50 -32.59 -17.62 -18.34
N GLY A 51 -31.37 -17.11 -18.13
CA GLY A 51 -30.94 -16.53 -16.85
C GLY A 51 -31.77 -15.33 -16.42
N ILE A 52 -32.04 -14.39 -17.34
CA ILE A 52 -32.90 -13.21 -17.09
C ILE A 52 -34.33 -13.65 -16.79
N TRP A 53 -34.87 -14.61 -17.55
CA TRP A 53 -36.21 -15.15 -17.31
C TRP A 53 -36.33 -15.80 -15.94
N LEU A 54 -35.33 -16.59 -15.53
CA LEU A 54 -35.28 -17.22 -14.21
C LEU A 54 -35.18 -16.18 -13.09
N ALA A 55 -34.32 -15.17 -13.25
CA ALA A 55 -34.22 -14.06 -12.30
C ALA A 55 -35.56 -13.32 -12.17
N LYS A 56 -36.25 -13.06 -13.29
CA LYS A 56 -37.57 -12.44 -13.27
C LYS A 56 -38.58 -13.29 -12.49
N ARG A 57 -38.57 -14.61 -12.66
CA ARG A 57 -39.45 -15.53 -11.92
C ARG A 57 -39.17 -15.54 -10.42
N PHE A 58 -37.91 -15.39 -10.00
CA PHE A 58 -37.50 -15.45 -8.60
C PHE A 58 -37.70 -14.14 -7.85
N TYR A 59 -37.62 -12.99 -8.54
CA TYR A 59 -37.61 -11.67 -7.92
C TYR A 59 -38.81 -10.79 -8.25
N PHE A 60 -39.76 -11.25 -9.08
CA PHE A 60 -41.01 -10.52 -9.36
C PHE A 60 -42.26 -11.32 -8.98
N GLY A 61 -43.23 -10.64 -8.37
CA GLY A 61 -44.53 -11.19 -7.97
C GLY A 61 -44.75 -11.24 -6.45
N PRO A 62 -45.87 -11.82 -6.00
CA PRO A 62 -46.25 -11.87 -4.57
C PRO A 62 -45.27 -12.68 -3.70
N GLU A 63 -44.59 -13.67 -4.30
CA GLU A 63 -43.63 -14.55 -3.63
C GLU A 63 -42.16 -14.20 -3.97
N ALA A 64 -41.92 -12.95 -4.41
CA ALA A 64 -40.58 -12.49 -4.75
C ALA A 64 -39.59 -12.74 -3.59
N GLY A 65 -38.46 -13.39 -3.88
CA GLY A 65 -37.43 -13.71 -2.90
C GLY A 65 -37.69 -14.97 -2.06
N ALA A 66 -38.90 -15.54 -2.05
CA ALA A 66 -39.20 -16.75 -1.26
C ALA A 66 -38.43 -17.98 -1.75
N VAL A 67 -38.32 -18.15 -3.08
CA VAL A 67 -37.57 -19.26 -3.69
C VAL A 67 -36.05 -19.09 -3.48
N PRO A 68 -35.43 -17.93 -3.78
CA PRO A 68 -34.03 -17.67 -3.41
C PRO A 68 -33.73 -17.89 -1.92
N ALA A 69 -34.63 -17.48 -1.03
CA ALA A 69 -34.46 -17.66 0.41
C ALA A 69 -34.45 -19.15 0.81
N ARG A 70 -35.30 -19.99 0.21
CA ARG A 70 -35.28 -21.45 0.41
C ARG A 70 -33.98 -22.08 -0.10
N VAL A 71 -33.48 -21.63 -1.24
CA VAL A 71 -32.19 -22.09 -1.78
C VAL A 71 -31.03 -21.69 -0.86
N ALA A 72 -31.04 -20.45 -0.36
CA ALA A 72 -30.07 -19.96 0.62
C ALA A 72 -30.12 -20.75 1.94
N ALA A 73 -31.32 -21.12 2.40
CA ALA A 73 -31.51 -21.95 3.59
C ALA A 73 -31.03 -23.40 3.40
N ALA A 74 -31.13 -23.95 2.19
CA ALA A 74 -30.63 -25.28 1.87
C ALA A 74 -29.08 -25.34 1.81
N TRP A 75 -28.42 -24.26 1.37
CA TRP A 75 -26.96 -24.18 1.22
C TRP A 75 -26.37 -22.97 1.95
N PRO A 76 -26.51 -22.89 3.29
CA PRO A 76 -26.20 -21.67 4.04
C PRO A 76 -24.72 -21.32 4.00
N ARG A 77 -23.82 -22.32 3.91
CA ARG A 77 -22.37 -22.08 3.82
C ARG A 77 -21.98 -21.45 2.49
N LEU A 78 -22.45 -22.03 1.38
CA LEU A 78 -22.15 -21.51 0.04
C LEU A 78 -22.74 -20.10 -0.15
N TYR A 79 -23.98 -19.90 0.30
CA TYR A 79 -24.61 -18.58 0.30
C TYR A 79 -23.78 -17.56 1.09
N ARG A 80 -23.34 -17.90 2.31
CA ARG A 80 -22.48 -17.01 3.11
C ARG A 80 -21.14 -16.72 2.44
N THR A 81 -20.52 -17.69 1.79
CA THR A 81 -19.25 -17.47 1.07
C THR A 81 -19.43 -16.48 -0.08
N VAL A 82 -20.47 -16.64 -0.92
CA VAL A 82 -20.74 -15.72 -2.03
C VAL A 82 -21.22 -14.35 -1.50
N ALA A 83 -22.06 -14.33 -0.46
CA ALA A 83 -22.56 -13.12 0.16
C ALA A 83 -21.45 -12.28 0.80
N ASN A 84 -20.46 -12.93 1.41
CA ASN A 84 -19.26 -12.28 1.96
C ASN A 84 -18.17 -12.08 0.89
N LYS A 85 -18.51 -12.02 -0.40
CA LYS A 85 -17.56 -11.80 -1.51
C LYS A 85 -16.32 -12.71 -1.45
N TYR A 86 -16.51 -13.97 -1.12
CA TYR A 86 -15.44 -14.96 -0.95
C TYR A 86 -14.42 -14.65 0.16
N TRP A 87 -14.75 -13.78 1.12
CA TRP A 87 -13.90 -13.37 2.24
C TRP A 87 -12.58 -12.71 1.84
N VAL A 88 -12.48 -12.23 0.59
CA VAL A 88 -11.24 -11.63 0.06
C VAL A 88 -10.89 -10.36 0.84
N ASP A 89 -11.90 -9.51 1.08
CA ASP A 89 -11.73 -8.24 1.79
C ASP A 89 -11.25 -8.49 3.24
N GLU A 90 -11.83 -9.46 3.94
CA GLU A 90 -11.49 -9.81 5.33
C GLU A 90 -10.12 -10.46 5.45
N ILE A 91 -9.75 -11.33 4.51
CA ILE A 91 -8.41 -11.94 4.47
C ILE A 91 -7.38 -10.85 4.23
N TYR A 92 -7.61 -9.94 3.29
CA TYR A 92 -6.70 -8.83 3.02
C TYR A 92 -6.54 -7.92 4.25
N ASP A 93 -7.66 -7.57 4.91
CA ASP A 93 -7.61 -6.79 6.15
C ASP A 93 -6.79 -7.50 7.23
N ALA A 94 -7.03 -8.80 7.42
CA ALA A 94 -6.36 -9.59 8.46
C ALA A 94 -4.87 -9.85 8.18
N THR A 95 -4.49 -10.07 6.93
CA THR A 95 -3.14 -10.51 6.53
C THR A 95 -2.22 -9.39 6.09
N VAL A 96 -2.78 -8.28 5.59
CA VAL A 96 -2.00 -7.15 5.06
C VAL A 96 -2.22 -5.91 5.92
N VAL A 97 -3.46 -5.45 6.05
CA VAL A 97 -3.76 -4.15 6.68
C VAL A 97 -3.42 -4.14 8.16
N ARG A 98 -4.02 -5.05 8.95
CA ARG A 98 -3.80 -5.13 10.41
C ARG A 98 -2.34 -5.31 10.81
N PRO A 99 -1.56 -6.25 10.23
CA PRO A 99 -0.16 -6.41 10.62
C PRO A 99 0.69 -5.21 10.22
N THR A 100 0.45 -4.60 9.06
CA THR A 100 1.15 -3.39 8.64
C THR A 100 0.88 -2.24 9.59
N ASN A 101 -0.38 -2.02 9.99
CA ASN A 101 -0.73 -0.99 10.97
C ASN A 101 -0.13 -1.26 12.34
N ARG A 102 -0.10 -2.52 12.78
CA ARG A 102 0.51 -2.90 14.05
C ARG A 102 2.02 -2.65 14.04
N LEU A 103 2.69 -2.97 12.94
CA LEU A 103 4.11 -2.70 12.76
C LEU A 103 4.39 -1.19 12.77
N ALA A 104 3.61 -0.40 12.04
CA ALA A 104 3.73 1.05 12.02
C ALA A 104 3.56 1.65 13.43
N TRP A 105 2.56 1.18 14.18
CA TRP A 105 2.34 1.63 15.55
C TRP A 105 3.49 1.25 16.48
N TRP A 106 4.04 0.04 16.34
CA TRP A 106 5.18 -0.42 17.14
C TRP A 106 6.46 0.38 16.83
N LEU A 107 6.71 0.70 15.56
CA LEU A 107 7.83 1.55 15.18
C LEU A 107 7.67 2.96 15.76
N TRP A 108 6.48 3.55 15.67
CA TRP A 108 6.26 4.88 16.24
C TRP A 108 6.37 4.89 17.77
N LYS A 109 5.60 4.06 18.47
CA LYS A 109 5.59 4.08 19.94
C LYS A 109 6.82 3.46 20.57
N GLY A 110 7.38 2.42 19.95
CA GLY A 110 8.52 1.70 20.49
C GLY A 110 9.85 2.34 20.12
N LEU A 111 10.06 2.67 18.85
CA LEU A 111 11.35 3.24 18.42
C LEU A 111 11.39 4.74 18.67
N ASP A 112 10.46 5.50 18.11
CA ASP A 112 10.51 6.96 18.16
C ASP A 112 10.30 7.49 19.59
N THR A 113 9.14 7.19 20.19
CA THR A 113 8.80 7.75 21.51
C THR A 113 9.66 7.25 22.68
N VAL A 114 10.30 6.07 22.57
CA VAL A 114 11.12 5.54 23.67
C VAL A 114 12.60 5.71 23.39
N VAL A 115 13.07 5.32 22.20
CA VAL A 115 14.50 5.36 21.89
C VAL A 115 14.91 6.76 21.47
N ILE A 116 14.21 7.40 20.54
CA ILE A 116 14.60 8.71 20.02
C ILE A 116 14.39 9.78 21.09
N ASP A 117 13.19 9.87 21.66
CA ASP A 117 12.91 10.84 22.74
C ASP A 117 13.79 10.55 23.97
N GLY A 118 14.01 9.29 24.32
CA GLY A 118 14.87 8.90 25.45
C GLY A 118 16.32 9.35 25.26
N VAL A 119 16.86 9.22 24.06
CA VAL A 119 18.22 9.71 23.73
C VAL A 119 18.28 11.22 23.80
N LEU A 120 17.30 11.93 23.25
CA LEU A 120 17.26 13.39 23.27
C LEU A 120 17.17 13.96 24.69
N VAL A 121 16.28 13.41 25.52
CA VAL A 121 16.14 13.83 26.92
C VAL A 121 17.42 13.54 27.71
N SER A 122 18.06 12.38 27.47
CA SER A 122 19.32 12.03 28.13
C SER A 122 20.43 13.00 27.77
N LEU A 123 20.55 13.37 26.49
CA LEU A 123 21.58 14.30 26.04
C LEU A 123 21.40 15.70 26.64
N ALA A 124 20.15 16.17 26.72
CA ALA A 124 19.82 17.42 27.40
C ALA A 124 20.25 17.38 28.88
N PHE A 125 19.92 16.29 29.59
CA PHE A 125 20.30 16.08 30.98
C PHE A 125 21.82 16.04 31.19
N PHE A 126 22.57 15.35 30.31
CA PHE A 126 24.03 15.35 30.37
C PHE A 126 24.64 16.73 30.16
N THR A 127 24.05 17.53 29.28
CA THR A 127 24.51 18.90 29.01
C THR A 127 24.27 19.81 30.20
N GLU A 128 23.12 19.67 30.87
CA GLU A 128 22.80 20.39 32.10
C GLU A 128 23.78 20.04 33.24
N ILE A 129 24.03 18.75 33.48
CA ILE A 129 25.02 18.30 34.47
C ILE A 129 26.40 18.87 34.16
N ALA A 130 26.83 18.82 32.90
CA ALA A 130 28.13 19.35 32.50
C ALA A 130 28.22 20.86 32.81
N GLY A 131 27.17 21.63 32.54
CA GLY A 131 27.08 23.04 32.87
C GLY A 131 27.12 23.30 34.39
N ASP A 132 26.37 22.52 35.16
CA ASP A 132 26.35 22.62 36.62
C ASP A 132 27.70 22.29 37.26
N LEU A 133 28.40 21.27 36.75
CA LEU A 133 29.76 20.95 37.17
C LEU A 133 30.74 22.07 36.85
N LEU A 134 30.65 22.64 35.64
CA LEU A 134 31.52 23.73 35.20
C LEU A 134 31.28 25.01 36.03
N ARG A 135 30.06 25.22 36.52
CA ARG A 135 29.72 26.34 37.41
C ARG A 135 30.53 26.32 38.71
N PHE A 136 30.86 25.16 39.26
CA PHE A 136 31.70 25.06 40.47
C PHE A 136 33.15 25.52 40.24
N VAL A 137 33.66 25.47 39.01
CA VAL A 137 35.00 25.99 38.67
C VAL A 137 35.00 27.53 38.71
N GLN A 138 33.85 28.16 38.44
CA GLN A 138 33.70 29.61 38.46
C GLN A 138 33.39 30.14 39.86
N THR A 139 34.43 30.20 40.70
CA THR A 139 34.33 30.63 42.11
C THR A 139 34.17 32.14 42.34
N GLY A 140 34.21 32.97 41.28
CA GLY A 140 34.10 34.43 41.37
C GLY A 140 35.32 35.15 41.98
N ASN A 141 36.38 34.41 42.33
CA ASN A 141 37.60 34.96 42.92
C ASN A 141 38.67 35.25 41.86
N VAL A 142 38.96 36.53 41.60
CA VAL A 142 39.95 37.01 40.61
C VAL A 142 41.33 36.36 40.78
N ARG A 143 41.74 36.04 42.02
CA ARG A 143 43.03 35.37 42.30
C ARG A 143 43.08 33.96 41.72
N ASN A 144 42.00 33.20 41.86
CA ASN A 144 41.93 31.83 41.31
C ASN A 144 42.01 31.85 39.78
N TYR A 145 41.37 32.82 39.12
CA TYR A 145 41.48 32.97 37.67
C TYR A 145 42.91 33.28 37.21
N ALA A 146 43.63 34.16 37.92
CA ALA A 146 45.02 34.46 37.61
C ALA A 146 45.93 33.21 37.72
N LEU A 147 45.71 32.36 38.73
CA LEU A 147 46.42 31.09 38.88
C LEU A 147 46.12 30.11 37.75
N MET A 148 44.85 29.99 37.34
CA MET A 148 44.44 29.12 36.21
C MET A 148 45.08 29.56 34.89
N VAL A 149 45.10 30.87 34.60
CA VAL A 149 45.71 31.41 33.38
C VAL A 149 47.23 31.17 33.36
N LEU A 150 47.92 31.45 34.47
CA LEU A 150 49.36 31.20 34.58
C LEU A 150 49.69 29.71 34.40
N GLY A 151 48.93 28.83 35.06
CA GLY A 151 49.08 27.38 34.92
C GLY A 151 48.83 26.89 33.49
N GLY A 152 47.76 27.40 32.85
CA GLY A 152 47.45 27.11 31.45
C GLY A 152 48.57 27.55 30.49
N ALA A 153 49.15 28.73 30.70
CA ALA A 153 50.26 29.24 29.90
C ALA A 153 51.53 28.37 30.05
N ILE A 154 51.85 27.93 31.27
CA ILE A 154 52.98 27.03 31.54
C ILE A 154 52.77 25.68 30.85
N LEU A 155 51.57 25.11 30.94
CA LEU A 155 51.23 23.85 30.27
C LEU A 155 51.29 23.97 28.75
N ALA A 156 50.77 25.05 28.18
CA ALA A 156 50.84 25.31 26.75
C ALA A 156 52.29 25.47 26.28
N ALA A 157 53.12 26.20 27.02
CA ALA A 157 54.54 26.34 26.72
C ALA A 157 55.27 24.99 26.82
N ALA A 158 55.00 24.19 27.85
CA ALA A 158 55.57 22.85 28.01
C ALA A 158 55.15 21.93 26.86
N TRP A 159 53.88 21.96 26.43
CA TRP A 159 53.39 21.20 25.28
C TRP A 159 54.05 21.61 23.97
N LEU A 160 54.30 22.91 23.77
CA LEU A 160 54.96 23.43 22.57
C LEU A 160 56.48 23.15 22.53
N LEU A 161 57.10 22.91 23.68
CA LEU A 161 58.53 22.63 23.81
C LEU A 161 58.86 21.12 23.85
N LEU A 162 57.82 20.26 23.92
CA LEU A 162 57.91 18.80 23.79
C LEU A 162 57.77 18.38 22.32
#